data_AF-T0XZC6-F1
#
_entry.id   AF-T0XZC6-F1
#
_cell.length_a   1.000
_cell.length_b   1.000
_cell.length_c   1.000
_cell.angle_alpha   90.00
_cell.angle_beta   90.00
_cell.angle_gamma   90.00
#
_symmetry.space_group_name_H-M   'P 1'
#
loop_
_entity.id
_entity.type
_entity.pdbx_description
1 polymer ?
#
loop_
_entity_poly.entity_id
_entity_poly.type
_entity_poly.pdbx_seq_one_letter_code
_entity_poly.pdbx_strand_id
1 'polypeptide(L)'
;IVLDLYNKMPLCAVKIEKYCDILGIPRIPHNKIHRILIEAGMTKSIGKKVKRKNWIRYERKYSNSLWHGDFTETPDGKQVIAYIDDASRKVIGYGKFDKLQQKMHYRYWILP
;
A
#
# COMPACT_ATOMS: atom_id res chain seq x y z
N ILE A 1 -12.87 27.48 7.23
CA ILE A 1 -13.54 26.20 7.56
C ILE A 1 -12.80 24.98 6.98
N VAL A 2 -12.80 24.76 5.66
CA VAL A 2 -12.17 23.55 5.07
C VAL A 2 -10.66 23.49 5.36
N LEU A 3 -9.95 24.61 5.20
CA LEU A 3 -8.51 24.68 5.49
C LEU A 3 -8.22 24.55 6.99
N ASP A 4 -9.06 25.10 7.86
CA ASP A 4 -8.92 24.96 9.31
C ASP A 4 -9.11 23.50 9.74
N LEU A 5 -10.09 22.80 9.15
CA LEU A 5 -10.31 21.37 9.38
C LEU A 5 -9.12 20.55 8.86
N TYR A 6 -8.59 20.88 7.68
CA TYR A 6 -7.40 20.21 7.14
C TYR A 6 -6.15 20.44 8.01
N ASN A 7 -5.95 21.66 8.52
CA ASN A 7 -4.83 22.00 9.40
C ASN A 7 -4.94 21.28 10.76
N LYS A 8 -6.15 21.14 11.31
CA LYS A 8 -6.39 20.34 12.53
C LYS A 8 -6.25 18.85 12.28
N MET A 9 -6.65 18.38 11.10
CA MET A 9 -6.68 16.98 10.71
C MET A 9 -6.32 16.83 9.22
N PRO A 10 -5.08 16.50 8.86
CA PRO A 10 -4.64 16.39 7.46
C PRO A 10 -5.22 15.12 6.82
N LEU A 11 -6.48 15.19 6.43
CA LEU A 11 -7.28 14.11 5.89
C LEU A 11 -7.62 14.33 4.40
N CYS A 12 -8.03 13.26 3.73
CA CYS A 12 -8.51 13.35 2.35
C CYS A 12 -9.88 14.06 2.27
N ALA A 13 -10.19 14.63 1.10
CA ALA A 13 -11.43 15.38 0.86
C ALA A 13 -12.70 14.60 1.22
N VAL A 14 -12.71 13.28 1.00
CA VAL A 14 -13.84 12.39 1.36
C VAL A 14 -14.04 12.31 2.87
N LYS A 15 -12.94 12.27 3.65
CA LYS A 15 -13.03 12.27 5.11
C LYS A 15 -13.44 13.63 5.65
N ILE A 16 -12.99 14.72 5.04
CA ILE A 16 -13.41 16.08 5.42
C ILE A 16 -14.92 16.26 5.17
N GLU A 17 -15.46 15.77 4.04
CA GLU A 17 -16.91 15.79 3.79
C GLU A 17 -17.68 15.11 4.92
N LYS A 18 -17.29 13.88 5.31
CA LYS A 18 -17.91 13.16 6.43
C LYS A 18 -17.80 13.91 7.76
N TYR A 19 -16.67 14.57 8.00
CA TYR A 19 -16.49 15.37 9.22
C TYR A 19 -17.36 16.62 9.22
N CYS A 20 -17.57 17.26 8.08
CA CYS A 20 -18.53 18.36 7.96
C CYS A 20 -19.95 17.90 8.31
N ASP A 21 -20.35 16.71 7.85
CA ASP A 21 -21.66 16.14 8.19
C ASP A 21 -21.80 15.89 9.71
N ILE A 22 -20.77 15.34 10.37
CA ILE A 22 -20.76 15.10 11.82
C ILE A 22 -20.83 16.42 12.61
N LEU A 23 -20.18 17.47 12.13
CA LEU A 23 -20.13 18.78 12.78
C LEU A 23 -21.38 19.65 12.52
N GLY A 24 -22.36 19.14 11.76
CA GLY A 24 -23.57 19.89 11.38
C GLY A 24 -23.30 21.04 10.42
N ILE A 25 -22.15 21.05 9.73
CA ILE A 25 -21.80 22.04 8.71
C ILE A 25 -22.57 21.67 7.43
N PRO A 26 -23.12 22.65 6.68
CA PRO A 26 -23.76 22.38 5.40
C PRO A 26 -22.88 21.52 4.50
N ARG A 27 -23.46 20.45 3.94
CA ARG A 27 -22.72 19.45 3.17
C ARG A 27 -21.96 20.09 2.01
N ILE A 28 -20.63 20.01 2.05
CA ILE A 28 -19.75 20.46 0.97
C ILE A 28 -19.32 19.22 0.18
N PRO A 29 -19.65 19.11 -1.12
CA PRO A 29 -19.22 17.96 -1.93
C PRO A 29 -17.69 17.82 -1.92
N HIS A 30 -17.16 16.60 -1.76
CA HIS A 30 -15.71 16.33 -1.76
C HIS A 30 -14.97 16.90 -2.98
N ASN A 31 -15.60 17.00 -4.16
CA ASN A 31 -14.98 17.60 -5.35
C ASN A 31 -14.72 19.10 -5.19
N LYS A 32 -15.55 19.81 -4.42
CA LYS A 32 -15.34 21.22 -4.09
C LYS A 32 -14.24 21.36 -3.02
N ILE A 33 -14.27 20.50 -2.00
CA ILE A 33 -13.22 20.42 -0.97
C ILE A 33 -11.86 20.16 -1.62
N HIS A 34 -11.77 19.19 -2.53
CA HIS A 34 -10.53 18.85 -3.22
C HIS A 34 -9.97 20.02 -4.04
N ARG A 35 -10.83 20.78 -4.73
CA ARG A 35 -10.42 22.00 -5.45
C ARG A 35 -9.86 23.06 -4.51
N ILE A 36 -10.53 23.33 -3.39
CA ILE A 36 -10.07 24.27 -2.36
C ILE A 36 -8.69 23.85 -1.82
N LEU A 37 -8.48 22.55 -1.58
CA LEU A 37 -7.19 22.03 -1.10
C LEU A 37 -6.08 22.15 -2.15
N ILE A 38 -6.39 22.00 -3.44
CA ILE A 38 -5.43 22.22 -4.53
C ILE A 38 -5.07 23.70 -4.64
N GLU A 39 -6.07 24.59 -4.66
CA GLU A 39 -5.88 26.05 -4.75
C GLU A 39 -5.06 26.59 -3.57
N ALA A 40 -5.26 26.02 -2.38
CA ALA A 40 -4.49 26.37 -1.18
C ALA A 40 -3.11 25.72 -1.10
N GLY A 41 -2.68 24.93 -2.09
CA GLY A 41 -1.38 24.26 -2.11
C GLY A 41 -1.25 23.08 -1.13
N MET A 42 -2.34 22.66 -0.50
CA MET A 42 -2.39 21.55 0.48
C MET A 42 -2.44 20.18 -0.19
N THR A 43 -2.77 20.11 -1.48
CA THR A 43 -2.81 18.86 -2.23
C THR A 43 -2.28 19.09 -3.64
N LYS A 44 -1.43 18.18 -4.13
CA LYS A 44 -0.97 18.22 -5.51
C LYS A 44 -2.09 17.81 -6.45
N SER A 45 -2.32 18.59 -7.50
CA SER A 45 -3.15 18.14 -8.61
C SER A 45 -2.48 16.92 -9.24
N ILE A 46 -3.15 15.78 -9.16
CA ILE A 46 -2.74 14.63 -9.96
C ILE A 46 -3.10 15.00 -11.40
N GLY A 47 -2.12 14.95 -12.30
CA GLY A 47 -2.33 15.16 -13.73
C GLY A 47 -3.26 14.09 -14.35
N LYS A 48 -3.13 13.82 -15.65
CA LYS A 48 -3.88 12.73 -16.29
C LYS A 48 -3.73 11.44 -15.49
N LYS A 49 -4.85 10.75 -15.24
CA LYS A 49 -4.86 9.42 -14.59
C LYS A 49 -3.74 8.59 -15.19
N VAL A 50 -2.88 8.04 -14.33
CA VAL A 50 -1.77 7.18 -14.76
C VAL A 50 -2.37 6.06 -15.60
N LYS A 51 -1.96 5.97 -16.88
CA LYS A 51 -2.40 4.89 -17.75
C LYS A 51 -1.97 3.57 -17.11
N ARG A 52 -2.88 2.59 -17.10
CA ARG A 52 -2.54 1.23 -16.68
C ARG A 52 -1.33 0.78 -17.51
N LYS A 53 -0.26 0.35 -16.83
CA LYS A 53 0.89 -0.22 -17.52
C LYS A 53 0.42 -1.46 -18.28
N ASN A 54 0.88 -1.63 -19.52
CA ASN A 54 0.62 -2.86 -20.27
C ASN A 54 1.17 -4.04 -19.46
N TRP A 55 0.43 -5.15 -19.45
CA TRP A 55 0.87 -6.34 -18.76
C TRP A 55 2.09 -6.92 -19.49
N ILE A 56 3.23 -6.95 -18.81
CA ILE A 56 4.45 -7.55 -19.32
C ILE A 56 4.60 -8.90 -18.62
N ARG A 57 4.63 -9.98 -19.40
CA ARG A 57 4.96 -11.32 -18.90
C ARG A 57 6.49 -11.43 -18.84
N TYR A 58 7.05 -11.47 -17.63
CA TYR A 58 8.48 -11.67 -17.44
C TYR A 58 8.78 -13.18 -17.54
N GLU A 59 9.10 -13.67 -18.73
CA GLU A 59 9.53 -15.06 -18.90
C GLU A 59 11.02 -15.17 -18.59
N ARG A 60 11.38 -15.99 -17.58
CA ARG A 60 12.78 -16.29 -17.27
C ARG A 60 13.23 -17.51 -18.05
N LYS A 61 14.49 -17.48 -18.51
CA LYS A 61 15.09 -18.54 -19.34
C LYS A 61 15.39 -19.84 -18.58
N TYR A 62 15.62 -19.75 -17.26
CA TYR A 62 16.06 -20.88 -16.44
C TYR A 62 15.20 -21.04 -15.20
N SER A 63 14.84 -22.28 -14.85
CA SER A 63 14.23 -22.62 -13.56
C SER A 63 15.20 -22.33 -12.41
N ASN A 64 14.67 -22.09 -11.21
CA ASN A 64 15.44 -21.84 -10.01
C ASN A 64 16.26 -20.53 -10.04
N SER A 65 15.94 -19.62 -10.97
CA SER A 65 16.63 -18.33 -11.14
C SER A 65 16.05 -17.21 -10.27
N LEU A 66 14.79 -17.34 -9.83
CA LEU A 66 14.18 -16.48 -8.82
C LEU A 66 13.13 -17.26 -8.03
N TRP A 67 13.16 -17.10 -6.72
CA TRP A 67 12.12 -17.61 -5.84
C TRP A 67 11.18 -16.50 -5.40
N HIS A 68 9.89 -16.78 -5.47
CA HIS A 68 8.84 -15.99 -4.87
C HIS A 68 8.54 -16.57 -3.48
N GLY A 69 8.75 -15.77 -2.43
CA GLY A 69 8.28 -16.10 -1.09
C GLY A 69 6.87 -15.54 -0.91
N ASP A 70 5.91 -16.40 -0.60
CA ASP A 70 4.55 -16.01 -0.25
C ASP A 70 4.24 -16.39 1.19
N PHE A 71 3.37 -15.59 1.83
CA PHE A 71 2.99 -15.73 3.22
C PHE A 71 1.48 -15.80 3.35
N THR A 72 0.99 -16.77 4.11
CA THR A 72 -0.43 -16.88 4.45
C THR A 72 -0.60 -17.25 5.92
N GLU A 73 -1.66 -16.72 6.52
CA GLU A 73 -2.17 -17.20 7.80
C GLU A 73 -3.20 -18.30 7.54
N THR A 74 -3.12 -19.39 8.30
CA THR A 74 -4.04 -20.51 8.22
C THR A 74 -5.18 -20.33 9.24
N PRO A 75 -6.34 -20.98 9.05
CA PRO A 75 -7.49 -20.82 9.95
C PRO A 75 -7.21 -21.17 11.41
N ASP A 76 -6.21 -21.99 11.68
CA ASP A 76 -5.71 -22.35 13.02
C ASP A 76 -4.77 -21.29 13.63
N GLY A 77 -4.71 -20.08 13.05
CA GLY A 77 -3.89 -18.96 13.55
C GLY A 77 -2.39 -19.15 13.36
N LYS A 78 -1.99 -20.16 12.59
CA LYS A 78 -0.59 -20.43 12.25
C LYS A 78 -0.19 -19.69 10.99
N GLN A 79 1.09 -19.49 10.85
CA GLN A 79 1.71 -18.66 9.84
C GLN A 79 2.55 -19.53 8.93
N VAL A 80 2.22 -19.55 7.64
CA VAL A 80 2.89 -20.36 6.63
C VAL A 80 3.66 -19.47 5.67
N ILE A 81 4.93 -19.77 5.46
CA ILE A 81 5.74 -19.20 4.38
C ILE A 81 6.02 -20.31 3.38
N ALA A 82 5.80 -20.05 2.09
CA ALA A 82 6.17 -20.95 1.00
C ALA A 82 7.11 -20.23 0.03
N TYR A 83 8.12 -20.95 -0.45
CA TYR A 83 9.01 -20.52 -1.52
C TYR A 83 8.65 -21.26 -2.79
N ILE A 84 8.36 -20.50 -3.84
CA ILE A 84 7.88 -21.00 -5.13
C ILE A 84 8.87 -20.56 -6.21
N ASP A 85 9.30 -21.48 -7.06
CA ASP A 85 10.05 -21.11 -8.26
C ASP A 85 9.16 -20.34 -9.23
N ASP A 86 9.57 -19.13 -9.62
CA ASP A 86 8.72 -18.24 -10.42
C ASP A 86 8.48 -18.77 -11.84
N ALA A 87 9.49 -19.45 -12.41
CA ALA A 87 9.42 -19.99 -13.77
C ALA A 87 8.57 -21.26 -13.85
N SER A 88 8.79 -22.22 -12.95
CA SER A 88 8.07 -23.49 -12.99
C SER A 88 6.79 -23.53 -12.14
N ARG A 89 6.53 -22.51 -11.31
CA ARG A 89 5.47 -22.49 -10.29
C ARG A 89 5.52 -23.65 -9.31
N LYS A 90 6.68 -24.27 -9.13
CA LYS A 90 6.88 -25.38 -8.21
C LYS A 90 7.16 -24.85 -6.82
N VAL A 91 6.46 -25.36 -5.81
CA VAL A 91 6.80 -25.11 -4.40
C VAL A 91 8.11 -25.84 -4.10
N ILE A 92 9.17 -25.07 -3.80
CA ILE A 92 10.50 -25.57 -3.49
C ILE A 92 10.61 -25.93 -2.01
N GLY A 93 9.89 -25.20 -1.16
CA GLY A 93 9.80 -25.49 0.27
C GLY A 93 8.76 -24.63 0.95
N TYR A 94 8.32 -25.06 2.13
CA TYR A 94 7.43 -24.27 2.98
C TYR A 94 7.72 -24.54 4.45
N GLY A 95 7.37 -23.59 5.30
CA GLY A 95 7.44 -23.72 6.76
C GLY A 95 6.15 -23.22 7.39
N LYS A 96 5.70 -23.89 8.44
CA LYS A 96 4.53 -23.52 9.25
C LYS A 96 4.99 -23.19 10.66
N PHE A 97 4.60 -22.03 11.17
CA PHE A 97 5.08 -21.48 12.43
C PHE A 97 3.89 -21.01 13.25
N ASP A 98 3.96 -21.13 14.57
CA ASP A 98 2.90 -20.59 15.44
C ASP A 98 2.96 -19.06 15.51
N LYS A 99 4.16 -18.47 15.34
CA LYS A 99 4.37 -17.03 15.20
C LYS A 99 5.66 -16.75 14.42
N LEU A 100 5.56 -16.04 13.30
CA LEU A 100 6.73 -15.52 12.59
C LEU A 100 7.17 -14.23 13.24
N GLN A 101 8.45 -14.18 13.59
CA GLN A 101 9.11 -12.96 14.03
C GLN A 101 10.21 -12.63 13.02
N GLN A 102 10.01 -11.57 12.24
CA GLN A 102 11.06 -11.07 11.36
C GLN A 102 12.05 -10.28 12.21
N LYS A 103 13.18 -10.90 12.61
CA LYS A 103 14.31 -10.16 13.18
C LYS A 103 15.04 -9.46 12.04
N MET A 104 14.72 -8.20 11.79
CA MET A 104 15.54 -7.37 10.91
C MET A 104 16.84 -7.02 11.62
N HIS A 105 17.92 -7.75 11.32
CA HIS A 105 19.27 -7.35 11.71
C HIS A 105 19.75 -6.28 10.74
N TYR A 106 19.49 -5.02 11.04
CA TYR A 106 20.12 -3.90 10.32
C TYR A 106 21.59 -3.81 10.73
N ARG A 107 22.47 -4.60 10.10
CA ARG A 107 23.91 -4.39 10.17
C ARG A 107 24.29 -3.54 8.96
N TYR A 108 24.28 -2.22 9.14
CA TYR A 108 24.73 -1.27 8.15
C TYR A 108 26.19 -1.60 7.77
N TRP A 109 26.42 -1.89 6.50
CA TRP A 109 27.74 -1.92 5.90
C TRP A 109 28.20 -0.48 5.71
N ILE A 110 28.82 0.10 6.74
CA ILE A 110 29.75 1.20 6.56
C ILE A 110 31.11 0.52 6.34
N LEU A 111 31.52 0.41 5.08
CA LEU A 111 32.92 0.13 4.76
C LEU A 111 33.70 1.45 4.90
N PRO A 112 34.94 1.41 5.42
CA PRO A 112 35.84 2.56 5.49
C PRO A 112 36.28 3.04 4.10
#